data_AF-A0A1Y2E7F9-F1
#
_entry.id   AF-A0A1Y2E7F9-F1
#
_cell.length_a   1.000
_cell.length_b   1.000
_cell.length_c   1.000
_cell.angle_alpha   90.00
_cell.angle_beta   90.00
_cell.angle_gamma   90.00
#
_symmetry.space_group_name_H-M   'P 1'
#
loop_
_entity.id
_entity.type
_entity.pdbx_description
1 polymer ?
#
loop_
_entity_poly.entity_id
_entity_poly.type
_entity_poly.pdbx_seq_one_letter_code
_entity_poly.pdbx_strand_id
1 'polypeptide(L)'
;METLVSVRLATAQSDVIVVSMKENTELFWALRGAGPNFGIVISVTYRVFDAINEGQLFRNMHTEPALYSEVDAFTRYLRSLFVATSGINGLKAHINYAHGDESLKVLYRSSNLPRLVELKQKWDPSNAFGKGVPMTLSL
;
A
#
# COMPACT_ATOMS: atom_id res chain seq x y z
N MET A 1 0.35 12.94 7.56
CA MET A 1 0.79 11.73 6.84
C MET A 1 2.06 12.04 6.03
N GLU A 2 3.16 12.42 6.69
CA GLU A 2 4.49 12.54 6.05
C GLU A 2 5.58 12.20 7.08
N THR A 3 5.48 10.98 7.64
CA THR A 3 6.48 10.46 8.59
C THR A 3 7.67 9.85 7.86
N LEU A 4 7.48 9.28 6.67
CA LEU A 4 8.56 8.68 5.90
C LEU A 4 9.55 9.76 5.43
N VAL A 5 10.84 9.59 5.74
CA VAL A 5 11.91 10.53 5.37
C VAL A 5 12.77 9.98 4.24
N SER A 6 13.22 8.75 4.36
CA SER A 6 14.03 8.08 3.33
C SER A 6 13.95 6.56 3.42
N VAL A 7 14.28 5.91 2.32
CA VAL A 7 14.35 4.45 2.20
C VAL A 7 15.69 4.08 1.58
N ARG A 8 16.37 3.07 2.13
CA ARG A 8 17.43 2.35 1.42
C ARG A 8 16.81 1.15 0.74
N LEU A 9 16.93 1.09 -0.59
CA LEU A 9 16.21 0.15 -1.43
C LEU A 9 17.18 -0.65 -2.29
N ALA A 10 17.06 -1.97 -2.28
CA ALA A 10 17.65 -2.83 -3.32
C ALA A 10 16.70 -2.93 -4.52
N THR A 11 17.20 -2.60 -5.72
CA THR A 11 16.43 -2.58 -6.97
C THR A 11 16.47 -3.92 -7.71
N ALA A 12 15.70 -4.05 -8.80
CA ALA A 12 15.73 -5.24 -9.67
C ALA A 12 17.08 -5.41 -10.37
N GLN A 13 17.85 -4.32 -10.49
CA GLN A 13 19.18 -4.27 -11.11
C GLN A 13 20.31 -4.62 -10.12
N SER A 14 19.96 -5.05 -8.89
CA SER A 14 20.91 -5.37 -7.81
C SER A 14 21.69 -4.17 -7.25
N ASP A 15 21.21 -2.94 -7.49
CA ASP A 15 21.77 -1.74 -6.88
C ASP A 15 21.12 -1.42 -5.54
N VAL A 16 21.88 -0.82 -4.61
CA VAL A 16 21.33 -0.26 -3.36
C VAL A 16 21.36 1.26 -3.44
N ILE A 17 20.18 1.86 -3.48
CA ILE A 17 19.99 3.31 -3.64
C ILE A 17 19.31 3.95 -2.43
N VAL A 18 19.47 5.26 -2.28
CA VAL A 18 18.70 6.06 -1.34
C VAL A 18 17.54 6.72 -2.07
N VAL A 19 16.34 6.58 -1.51
CA VAL A 19 15.10 7.12 -2.07
C VAL A 19 14.50 8.08 -1.05
N SER A 20 14.36 9.35 -1.42
CA SER A 20 13.91 10.42 -0.52
C SER A 20 13.22 11.56 -1.28
N MET A 21 12.78 12.59 -0.56
CA MET A 21 12.28 13.83 -1.18
C MET A 21 13.33 14.62 -1.99
N LYS A 22 14.62 14.27 -1.88
CA LYS A 22 15.72 14.96 -2.56
C LYS A 22 16.46 14.09 -3.59
N GLU A 23 16.24 12.78 -3.57
CA GLU A 23 16.98 11.80 -4.39
C GLU A 23 16.02 10.69 -4.82
N ASN A 24 16.00 10.33 -6.11
CA ASN A 24 15.05 9.36 -6.68
C ASN A 24 13.58 9.70 -6.31
N THR A 25 13.22 10.98 -6.43
CA THR A 25 11.99 11.54 -5.85
C THR A 25 10.70 10.95 -6.41
N GLU A 26 10.71 10.53 -7.67
CA GLU A 26 9.60 9.84 -8.32
C GLU A 26 9.37 8.45 -7.73
N LEU A 27 10.45 7.74 -7.40
CA LEU A 27 10.39 6.45 -6.73
C LEU A 27 9.95 6.64 -5.28
N PHE A 28 10.39 7.71 -4.61
CA PHE A 28 9.93 8.05 -3.26
C PHE A 28 8.43 8.31 -3.22
N TRP A 29 7.88 8.98 -4.23
CA TRP A 29 6.43 9.13 -4.39
C TRP A 29 5.73 7.77 -4.52
N ALA A 30 6.25 6.86 -5.36
CA ALA A 30 5.65 5.55 -5.57
C ALA A 30 5.69 4.65 -4.32
N LEU A 31 6.80 4.67 -3.58
CA LEU A 31 6.95 3.88 -2.35
C LEU A 31 5.93 4.26 -1.26
N ARG A 32 5.39 5.50 -1.27
CA ARG A 32 4.38 6.00 -0.33
C ARG A 32 2.94 5.56 -0.64
N GLY A 33 2.77 4.44 -1.34
CA GLY A 33 1.46 3.87 -1.64
C GLY A 33 1.51 2.55 -2.40
N ALA A 34 2.63 2.22 -3.03
CA ALA A 34 2.82 1.01 -3.81
C ALA A 34 4.18 0.33 -3.56
N GLY A 35 4.76 0.55 -2.37
CA GLY A 35 6.10 0.09 -1.96
C GLY A 35 6.53 -1.31 -2.40
N PRO A 36 5.72 -2.37 -2.14
CA PRO A 36 6.10 -3.75 -2.47
C PRO A 36 6.37 -4.03 -3.96
N ASN A 37 6.09 -3.08 -4.87
CA ASN A 37 6.22 -3.25 -6.32
C ASN A 37 7.56 -2.81 -6.90
N PHE A 38 8.47 -2.22 -6.12
CA PHE A 38 9.62 -1.49 -6.67
C PHE A 38 10.99 -1.92 -6.16
N GLY A 39 11.05 -2.84 -5.19
CA GLY A 39 12.33 -3.29 -4.63
C GLY A 39 12.20 -3.90 -3.25
N ILE A 40 13.36 -4.29 -2.70
CA ILE A 40 13.48 -4.78 -1.33
C ILE A 40 13.91 -3.60 -0.45
N VAL A 41 13.06 -3.25 0.52
CA VAL A 41 13.38 -2.24 1.52
C VAL A 41 14.40 -2.82 2.51
N ILE A 42 15.60 -2.24 2.55
CA ILE A 42 16.68 -2.64 3.47
C ILE A 42 16.55 -1.88 4.78
N SER A 43 16.28 -0.58 4.72
CA SER A 43 16.07 0.25 5.90
C SER A 43 15.18 1.45 5.60
N VAL A 44 14.53 1.97 6.62
CA VAL A 44 13.64 3.13 6.52
C VAL A 44 13.95 4.15 7.61
N THR A 45 13.95 5.42 7.25
CA THR A 45 14.02 6.53 8.19
C THR A 45 12.65 7.16 8.34
N TYR A 46 12.17 7.26 9.58
CA TYR A 46 10.92 7.92 9.92
C TYR A 46 11.14 9.11 10.85
N ARG A 47 10.35 10.17 10.64
CA ARG A 47 10.03 11.14 11.67
C ARG A 47 9.03 10.51 12.64
N VAL A 48 9.37 10.50 13.92
CA VAL A 48 8.52 9.99 15.00
C VAL A 48 7.96 11.13 15.84
N PHE A 49 6.87 10.86 16.54
CA PHE A 49 6.16 11.79 17.42
C PHE A 49 5.91 11.09 18.76
N ASP A 50 5.63 11.87 19.79
CA ASP A 50 5.33 11.33 21.12
C ASP A 50 4.12 10.38 21.05
N ALA A 51 4.22 9.28 21.79
CA ALA A 51 3.15 8.30 21.86
C ALA A 51 1.94 8.92 22.56
N ILE A 52 0.80 8.92 21.88
CA ILE A 52 -0.48 9.19 22.52
C ILE A 52 -0.96 7.95 23.27
N ASN A 53 -1.83 8.14 24.28
CA ASN A 53 -2.45 7.05 25.04
C ASN A 53 -1.45 6.07 25.68
N GLU A 54 -0.28 6.55 26.12
CA GLU A 54 0.78 5.73 26.74
C GLU A 54 1.22 4.54 25.88
N GLY A 55 1.03 4.61 24.56
CA GLY A 55 1.35 3.51 23.64
C GLY A 55 0.33 2.37 23.63
N GLN A 56 -0.84 2.52 24.26
CA GLN A 56 -1.90 1.51 24.22
C GLN A 56 -2.59 1.48 22.85
N LEU A 57 -2.67 0.29 22.26
CA LEU A 57 -3.34 0.02 20.99
C LEU A 57 -4.48 -0.96 21.21
N PHE A 58 -5.70 -0.59 20.82
CA PHE A 58 -6.82 -1.53 20.78
C PHE A 58 -6.86 -2.21 19.41
N ARG A 59 -6.65 -3.53 19.38
CA ARG A 59 -6.72 -4.33 18.16
C ARG A 59 -7.74 -5.44 18.35
N ASN A 60 -8.74 -5.49 17.47
CA ASN A 60 -9.67 -6.61 17.41
C ASN A 60 -9.05 -7.74 16.57
N MET A 61 -8.95 -8.93 17.14
CA MET A 61 -8.52 -10.16 16.45
C MET A 61 -9.42 -11.31 16.91
N HIS A 62 -9.75 -12.23 16.00
CA HIS A 62 -10.38 -13.51 16.34
C HIS A 62 -9.62 -14.64 15.65
N THR A 63 -9.62 -15.82 16.26
CA THR A 63 -8.89 -17.00 15.75
C THR A 63 -9.79 -18.19 15.47
N GLU A 64 -11.11 -18.07 15.71
CA GLU A 64 -12.08 -19.16 15.54
C GLU A 64 -12.40 -19.38 14.05
N PRO A 65 -11.92 -20.47 13.42
CA PRO A 65 -12.12 -20.70 11.99
C PRO A 65 -13.58 -20.92 11.61
N ALA A 66 -14.39 -21.46 12.54
CA ALA A 66 -15.81 -21.69 12.30
C ALA A 66 -16.61 -20.39 12.06
N LEU A 67 -16.08 -19.22 12.44
CA LEU A 67 -16.73 -17.93 12.27
C LEU A 67 -16.23 -17.13 11.06
N TYR A 68 -15.29 -17.67 10.28
CA TYR A 68 -14.64 -16.93 9.19
C TYR A 68 -15.64 -16.45 8.12
N SER A 69 -16.59 -17.30 7.73
CA SER A 69 -17.63 -16.93 6.75
C SER A 69 -18.56 -15.82 7.23
N GLU A 70 -18.97 -15.88 8.50
CA GLU A 70 -19.88 -14.96 9.14
C GLU A 70 -19.22 -13.60 9.31
N VAL A 71 -17.97 -13.58 9.76
CA VAL A 71 -17.18 -12.35 9.87
C VAL A 71 -16.92 -11.74 8.48
N ASP A 72 -16.62 -12.56 7.47
CA ASP A 72 -16.46 -12.10 6.09
C ASP A 72 -17.73 -11.42 5.55
N ALA A 73 -18.88 -12.09 5.69
CA ALA A 73 -20.17 -11.55 5.27
C ALA A 73 -20.49 -10.23 6.00
N PHE A 74 -20.29 -10.19 7.31
CA PHE A 74 -20.53 -9.01 8.13
C PHE A 74 -19.63 -7.84 7.72
N THR A 75 -18.33 -8.07 7.56
CA THR A 75 -17.36 -7.02 7.17
C THR A 75 -17.61 -6.49 5.77
N ARG A 76 -18.02 -7.35 4.81
CA ARG A 76 -18.47 -6.92 3.47
C ARG A 76 -19.72 -6.05 3.54
N TYR A 77 -20.69 -6.42 4.38
CA TYR A 77 -21.89 -5.63 4.62
C TYR A 77 -21.57 -4.27 5.24
N LEU A 78 -20.73 -4.23 6.28
CA LEU A 78 -20.28 -2.96 6.87
C LEU A 78 -19.55 -2.09 5.84
N ARG A 79 -18.67 -2.68 5.03
CA ARG A 79 -17.97 -1.96 3.95
C ARG A 79 -18.95 -1.34 2.95
N SER A 80 -19.99 -2.07 2.55
CA SER A 80 -20.99 -1.53 1.61
C SER A 80 -21.78 -0.37 2.21
N LEU A 81 -22.15 -0.45 3.49
CA LEU A 81 -22.78 0.65 4.21
C LEU A 81 -21.89 1.89 4.29
N PHE A 82 -20.61 1.73 4.62
CA PHE A 82 -19.66 2.85 4.65
C PHE A 82 -19.52 3.50 3.28
N VAL A 83 -19.40 2.71 2.20
CA VAL A 83 -19.35 3.27 0.84
C VAL A 83 -20.61 4.08 0.54
N ALA A 84 -21.80 3.52 0.80
CA ALA A 84 -23.08 4.16 0.51
C ALA A 84 -23.29 5.47 1.30
N THR A 85 -22.71 5.59 2.49
CA THR A 85 -22.93 6.72 3.41
C THR A 85 -21.77 7.71 3.48
N SER A 86 -20.59 7.37 2.96
CA SER A 86 -19.37 8.18 3.09
C SER A 86 -19.39 9.53 2.39
N GLY A 87 -20.32 9.75 1.45
CA GLY A 87 -20.27 10.90 0.53
C GLY A 87 -19.11 10.85 -0.47
N ILE A 88 -18.34 9.75 -0.51
CA ILE A 88 -17.26 9.53 -1.46
C ILE A 88 -17.79 8.66 -2.60
N ASN A 89 -17.53 9.07 -3.85
CA ASN A 89 -17.90 8.26 -5.00
C ASN A 89 -17.02 7.00 -5.08
N GLY A 90 -17.66 5.83 -4.97
CA GLY A 90 -17.06 4.51 -5.13
C GLY A 90 -16.22 4.06 -3.93
N LEU A 91 -15.83 2.78 -3.97
CA LEU A 91 -14.95 2.18 -2.96
C LEU A 91 -13.54 2.76 -3.07
N LYS A 92 -12.98 3.15 -1.92
CA LYS A 92 -11.56 3.48 -1.76
C LYS A 92 -11.01 2.65 -0.63
N ALA A 93 -9.99 1.83 -0.92
CA ALA A 93 -9.33 1.00 0.08
C ALA A 93 -7.83 1.29 0.06
N HIS A 94 -7.24 1.42 1.24
CA HIS A 94 -5.79 1.40 1.38
C HIS A 94 -5.33 -0.06 1.38
N ILE A 95 -4.23 -0.36 0.70
CA ILE A 95 -3.72 -1.73 0.47
C ILE A 95 -3.68 -2.61 1.73
N ASN A 96 -3.24 -2.09 2.87
CA ASN A 96 -3.18 -2.85 4.14
C ASN A 96 -4.56 -3.18 4.76
N TYR A 97 -5.63 -2.55 4.26
CA TYR A 97 -7.01 -2.74 4.70
C TYR A 97 -7.91 -3.22 3.56
N ALA A 98 -7.31 -3.61 2.43
CA ALA A 98 -8.04 -4.21 1.32
C ALA A 98 -8.54 -5.58 1.73
N HIS A 99 -9.75 -5.91 1.27
CA HIS A 99 -10.36 -7.22 1.49
C HIS A 99 -9.76 -8.29 0.57
N GLY A 100 -9.31 -7.89 -0.62
CA GLY A 100 -8.72 -8.75 -1.64
C GLY A 100 -9.58 -8.90 -2.90
N ASP A 101 -10.80 -8.35 -2.90
CA ASP A 101 -11.69 -8.28 -4.06
C ASP A 101 -11.66 -6.92 -4.78
N GLU A 102 -10.83 -5.99 -4.29
CA GLU A 102 -10.68 -4.67 -4.89
C GLU A 102 -9.84 -4.68 -6.17
N SER A 103 -10.29 -3.93 -7.19
CA SER A 103 -9.49 -3.70 -8.39
C SER A 103 -8.24 -2.85 -8.10
N LEU A 104 -7.22 -2.94 -8.97
CA LEU A 104 -6.02 -2.08 -8.88
C LEU A 104 -6.35 -0.57 -8.87
N LYS A 105 -7.42 -0.16 -9.55
CA LYS A 105 -7.91 1.23 -9.56
C LYS A 105 -8.41 1.68 -8.19
N VAL A 106 -8.97 0.76 -7.40
CA VAL A 106 -9.38 1.01 -6.02
C VAL A 106 -8.16 1.08 -5.11
N LEU A 107 -7.24 0.11 -5.23
CA LEU A 107 -6.06 -0.01 -4.36
C LEU A 107 -5.05 1.12 -4.56
N TYR A 108 -4.77 1.48 -5.82
CA TYR A 108 -3.74 2.44 -6.17
C TYR A 108 -4.29 3.81 -6.59
N ARG A 109 -5.62 3.98 -6.62
CA ARG A 109 -6.35 5.13 -7.18
C ARG A 109 -6.18 5.23 -8.70
N SER A 110 -7.30 5.33 -9.41
CA SER A 110 -7.33 5.50 -10.87
C SER A 110 -6.44 6.64 -11.38
N SER A 111 -6.31 7.73 -10.62
CA SER A 111 -5.50 8.89 -11.01
C SER A 111 -3.99 8.66 -10.91
N ASN A 112 -3.55 7.75 -10.04
CA ASN A 112 -2.12 7.49 -9.82
C ASN A 112 -1.64 6.27 -10.62
N LEU A 113 -2.55 5.35 -10.94
CA LEU A 113 -2.22 4.06 -11.55
C LEU A 113 -1.38 4.19 -12.84
N PRO A 114 -1.68 5.09 -13.80
CA PRO A 114 -0.84 5.24 -14.99
C PRO A 114 0.62 5.59 -14.66
N ARG A 115 0.83 6.58 -13.78
CA ARG A 115 2.17 6.99 -13.35
C ARG A 115 2.90 5.88 -12.58
N LEU A 116 2.17 5.10 -11.79
CA LEU A 116 2.75 3.97 -11.07
C LEU A 116 3.20 2.86 -12.03
N VAL A 117 2.43 2.59 -13.09
CA VAL A 117 2.81 1.63 -14.14
C VAL A 117 4.06 2.09 -14.88
N GLU A 118 4.15 3.37 -15.27
CA GLU A 118 5.36 3.95 -15.88
C GLU A 118 6.60 3.78 -14.99
N LEU A 119 6.45 4.06 -13.69
CA LEU A 119 7.54 3.86 -12.74
C LEU A 119 7.89 2.40 -12.56
N LYS A 120 6.92 1.48 -12.64
CA LYS A 120 7.20 0.05 -12.52
C LYS A 120 7.96 -0.45 -13.74
N GLN A 121 7.60 0.00 -14.93
CA GLN A 121 8.37 -0.27 -16.15
C GLN A 121 9.81 0.26 -16.04
N LYS A 122 10.03 1.43 -15.43
CA LYS A 122 11.36 2.00 -15.23
C LYS A 122 12.21 1.22 -14.20
N TRP A 123 11.64 0.93 -13.03
CA TRP A 123 12.39 0.44 -11.87
C TRP A 123 12.34 -1.07 -11.68
N ASP A 124 11.35 -1.74 -12.25
CA ASP A 124 11.16 -3.19 -12.21
C ASP A 124 10.66 -3.72 -13.58
N PRO A 125 11.43 -3.52 -14.68
CA PRO A 125 11.02 -3.91 -16.03
C PRO A 125 10.79 -5.42 -16.20
N SER A 126 11.42 -6.25 -15.36
CA SER A 126 11.26 -7.71 -15.34
C SER A 126 10.08 -8.17 -14.47
N ASN A 127 9.35 -7.23 -13.85
CA ASN A 127 8.23 -7.51 -12.94
C ASN A 127 8.60 -8.49 -11.81
N ALA A 128 9.80 -8.32 -11.23
CA ALA A 128 10.33 -9.18 -10.19
C ALA A 128 9.63 -8.98 -8.83
N PHE A 129 9.05 -7.80 -8.59
CA PHE A 129 8.43 -7.43 -7.30
C PHE A 129 6.91 -7.29 -7.38
N GLY A 130 6.24 -7.36 -6.23
CA GLY A 130 4.81 -7.10 -6.09
C GLY A 130 3.90 -8.33 -5.95
N LYS A 131 4.43 -9.55 -5.79
CA LYS A 131 3.65 -10.81 -5.79
C LYS A 131 2.40 -10.84 -4.88
N GLY A 132 2.39 -10.12 -3.76
CA GLY A 132 1.24 -10.08 -2.84
C GLY A 132 0.09 -9.17 -3.29
N VAL A 133 0.41 -8.06 -3.98
CA VAL A 133 -0.58 -7.11 -4.51
C VAL A 133 -0.07 -6.57 -5.86
N PRO A 134 -0.08 -7.42 -6.89
CA PRO A 134 0.71 -7.19 -8.10
C PRO A 134 0.18 -6.01 -8.90
N MET A 135 1.06 -5.04 -9.12
CA MET A 135 0.87 -4.06 -10.18
C MET A 135 1.39 -4.64 -11.50
N THR A 136 0.65 -4.45 -12.57
CA THR A 136 0.99 -4.91 -13.91
C THR A 136 1.91 -3.92 -14.62
N LEU A 137 2.61 -4.39 -15.66
CA LEU A 137 3.41 -3.53 -16.56
C LEU A 137 2.55 -2.82 -17.61
N SER A 138 1.24 -3.04 -17.63
CA SER A 138 0.27 -2.40 -18.51
C SER A 138 -1.05 -2.15 -17.77
N LEU A 139 -1.83 -1.17 -18.22
CA LEU A 139 -3.16 -0.85 -17.68
C LEU A 139 -4.24 -1.84 -18.12
#